data_AF-A0A7J3GCD2-F1
#
_entry.id   AF-A0A7J3GCD2-F1
#
_cell.length_a   1.000
_cell.length_b   1.000
_cell.length_c   1.000
_cell.angle_alpha   90.00
_cell.angle_beta   90.00
_cell.angle_gamma   90.00
#
_symmetry.space_group_name_H-M   'P 1'
#
loop_
_entity.id
_entity.type
_entity.pdbx_description
1 polymer ?
#
loop_
_entity_poly.entity_id
_entity_poly.type
_entity_poly.pdbx_seq_one_letter_code
_entity_poly.pdbx_strand_id
1 'polypeptide(L)'
;MRSGILCPKCRAKIEKGEVTQRDLEIARLLISIENEYPLLQNVYFRGTIEADNILAILVRRGDATKILSYGGKIIKFLESKTGKDIRILEYNAGERKFIEDLFAPLPVLAINKIWLPDGSIETRVIL
;
A
#
# COMPACT_ATOMS: atom_id res chain seq x y z
N MET A 1 -18.46 3.40 4.78
CA MET A 1 -18.91 2.77 6.03
C MET A 1 -18.88 3.86 7.10
N ARG A 2 -19.95 4.08 7.87
CA ARG A 2 -19.97 5.09 8.96
C ARG A 2 -20.12 4.50 10.36
N SER A 3 -20.41 3.22 10.46
CA SER A 3 -20.53 2.48 11.72
C SER A 3 -19.40 1.46 11.77
N GLY A 4 -18.66 1.38 12.88
CA GLY A 4 -17.59 0.39 13.09
C GLY A 4 -18.05 -1.07 13.01
N ILE A 5 -19.34 -1.31 12.81
CA ILE A 5 -19.94 -2.62 12.60
C ILE A 5 -19.82 -3.03 11.13
N LEU A 6 -19.22 -4.20 10.90
CA LEU A 6 -19.14 -4.81 9.57
C LEU A 6 -20.53 -5.14 9.05
N CYS A 7 -20.87 -4.68 7.84
CA CYS A 7 -22.11 -5.09 7.20
C CYS A 7 -22.06 -6.60 6.86
N PRO A 8 -23.21 -7.28 6.69
CA PRO A 8 -23.24 -8.71 6.38
C PRO A 8 -22.39 -9.10 5.17
N LYS A 9 -22.34 -8.22 4.15
CA LYS A 9 -21.52 -8.41 2.94
C LYS A 9 -20.02 -8.40 3.23
N CYS A 10 -19.55 -7.56 4.15
CA CYS A 10 -18.15 -7.52 4.55
C CYS A 10 -17.78 -8.68 5.47
N ARG A 11 -18.69 -9.12 6.35
CA ARG A 11 -18.51 -10.35 7.14
C ARG A 11 -18.32 -11.58 6.25
N ALA A 12 -19.20 -11.76 5.26
CA ALA A 12 -19.10 -12.89 4.33
C ALA A 12 -17.79 -12.90 3.52
N LYS A 13 -17.23 -11.73 3.20
CA LYS A 13 -15.92 -11.65 2.53
C LYS A 13 -14.76 -12.09 3.43
N ILE A 14 -14.84 -11.80 4.73
CA ILE A 14 -13.84 -12.24 5.70
C ILE A 14 -13.92 -13.74 5.91
N GLU A 15 -15.14 -14.27 6.07
CA GLU A 15 -15.37 -15.72 6.22
C GLU A 15 -14.90 -16.52 5.00
N LYS A 16 -14.94 -15.92 3.81
CA LYS A 16 -14.40 -16.49 2.56
C LYS A 16 -12.89 -16.30 2.38
N GLY A 17 -12.21 -15.62 3.32
CA GLY A 17 -10.80 -15.29 3.21
C GLY A 17 -10.47 -14.23 2.14
N GLU A 18 -11.47 -13.55 1.57
CA GLU A 18 -11.27 -12.49 0.58
C GLU A 18 -10.77 -11.17 1.22
N VAL A 19 -10.93 -11.03 2.54
CA VAL A 19 -10.52 -9.85 3.32
C VAL A 19 -10.01 -10.30 4.69
N THR A 20 -8.82 -9.87 5.08
CA THR A 20 -8.23 -10.20 6.39
C THR A 20 -8.66 -9.22 7.49
N GLN A 21 -8.47 -9.59 8.76
CA GLN A 21 -8.70 -8.64 9.87
C GLN A 21 -7.81 -7.40 9.75
N ARG A 22 -6.56 -7.58 9.29
CA ARG A 22 -5.63 -6.48 9.05
C ARG A 22 -6.15 -5.53 7.98
N ASP A 23 -6.71 -6.05 6.90
CA ASP A 23 -7.30 -5.22 5.85
C ASP A 23 -8.40 -4.30 6.39
N LEU A 24 -9.22 -4.81 7.29
CA LEU A 24 -10.29 -4.02 7.92
C LEU A 24 -9.76 -2.97 8.87
N GLU A 25 -8.73 -3.30 9.65
CA GLU A 25 -8.08 -2.36 10.55
C GLU A 25 -7.52 -1.17 9.77
N ILE A 26 -6.74 -1.44 8.71
CA ILE A 26 -6.15 -0.39 7.87
C ILE A 26 -7.24 0.40 7.14
N ALA A 27 -8.27 -0.26 6.60
CA ALA A 27 -9.40 0.43 5.98
C ALA A 27 -10.12 1.36 6.97
N ARG A 28 -10.30 0.94 8.23
CA ARG A 28 -10.89 1.79 9.28
C ARG A 28 -10.01 2.98 9.62
N LEU A 29 -8.69 2.78 9.72
CA LEU A 29 -7.74 3.87 9.94
C LEU A 29 -7.80 4.90 8.80
N LEU A 30 -7.78 4.44 7.55
CA LEU A 30 -7.90 5.32 6.38
C LEU A 30 -9.22 6.11 6.37
N ILE A 31 -10.35 5.45 6.65
CA ILE A 31 -11.66 6.11 6.77
C ILE A 31 -11.66 7.15 7.90
N SER A 32 -11.03 6.86 9.04
CA SER A 32 -11.03 7.76 10.20
C SER A 32 -10.41 9.13 9.91
N ILE A 33 -9.52 9.21 8.92
CA ILE A 33 -8.83 10.44 8.52
C ILE A 33 -9.29 10.98 7.15
N GLU A 34 -10.28 10.36 6.50
CA GLU A 34 -10.69 10.72 5.13
C GLU A 34 -11.24 12.15 5.00
N ASN A 35 -11.78 12.70 6.10
CA ASN A 35 -12.28 14.08 6.15
C ASN A 35 -11.13 15.10 6.24
N GLU A 36 -10.00 14.73 6.86
CA GLU A 36 -8.80 15.57 6.96
C GLU A 36 -7.98 15.51 5.66
N TYR A 37 -8.03 14.38 4.96
CA TYR A 37 -7.30 14.13 3.71
C TYR A 37 -8.27 13.78 2.57
N PRO A 38 -8.95 14.77 1.95
CA PRO A 38 -10.04 14.54 0.99
C PRO A 38 -9.70 13.64 -0.21
N LEU A 39 -8.44 13.58 -0.65
CA LEU A 39 -8.04 12.71 -1.75
C LEU A 39 -8.20 11.21 -1.41
N LEU A 40 -8.21 10.84 -0.12
CA LEU A 40 -8.50 9.47 0.33
C LEU A 40 -9.89 9.00 -0.05
N GLN A 41 -10.87 9.90 -0.17
CA GLN A 41 -12.23 9.55 -0.60
C GLN A 41 -12.25 8.93 -2.02
N ASN A 42 -11.23 9.23 -2.82
CA ASN A 42 -11.06 8.74 -4.18
C ASN A 42 -9.96 7.67 -4.32
N VAL A 43 -9.53 7.06 -3.20
CA VAL A 43 -8.57 5.96 -3.15
C VAL A 43 -9.32 4.63 -3.03
N TYR A 44 -8.98 3.69 -3.91
CA TYR A 44 -9.50 2.32 -3.85
C TYR A 44 -8.49 1.40 -3.18
N PHE A 45 -8.71 1.12 -1.90
CA PHE A 45 -7.95 0.13 -1.12
C PHE A 45 -8.30 -1.30 -1.55
N ARG A 46 -7.28 -2.12 -1.81
CA ARG A 46 -7.43 -3.54 -2.18
C ARG A 46 -7.17 -4.50 -1.04
N GLY A 47 -6.22 -4.18 -0.17
CA GLY A 47 -5.77 -5.07 0.88
C GLY A 47 -4.37 -4.72 1.36
N THR A 48 -3.82 -5.61 2.16
CA THR A 48 -2.51 -5.47 2.80
C THR A 48 -1.69 -6.74 2.67
N ILE A 49 -0.37 -6.56 2.64
CA ILE A 49 0.61 -7.64 2.72
C ILE A 49 1.62 -7.25 3.79
N GLU A 50 2.01 -8.20 4.64
CA GLU A 50 3.03 -8.01 5.64
C GLU A 50 4.25 -8.86 5.34
N ALA A 51 5.43 -8.24 5.45
CA ALA A 51 6.72 -8.91 5.41
C ALA A 51 7.64 -8.23 6.41
N ASP A 52 8.12 -8.98 7.40
CA ASP A 52 8.93 -8.45 8.50
C ASP A 52 8.28 -7.23 9.18
N ASN A 53 9.00 -6.10 9.24
CA ASN A 53 8.53 -4.83 9.78
C ASN A 53 7.70 -4.02 8.77
N ILE A 54 7.58 -4.46 7.52
CA ILE A 54 6.90 -3.72 6.46
C ILE A 54 5.43 -4.15 6.38
N LEU A 55 4.54 -3.16 6.32
CA LEU A 55 3.14 -3.32 5.94
C LEU A 55 2.90 -2.62 4.61
N ALA A 56 2.77 -3.43 3.55
CA ALA A 56 2.42 -2.97 2.22
C ALA A 56 0.91 -2.81 2.09
N ILE A 57 0.46 -1.61 1.74
CA ILE A 57 -0.94 -1.26 1.47
C ILE A 57 -1.14 -1.27 -0.04
N LEU A 58 -2.00 -2.17 -0.52
CA LEU A 58 -2.32 -2.32 -1.93
C LEU A 58 -3.46 -1.37 -2.31
N VAL A 59 -3.23 -0.54 -3.32
CA VAL A 59 -4.23 0.41 -3.84
C VAL A 59 -4.36 0.28 -5.35
N ARG A 60 -5.44 0.82 -5.91
CA ARG A 60 -5.60 0.88 -7.37
C ARG A 60 -4.53 1.74 -8.02
N ARG A 61 -4.16 1.38 -9.24
CA ARG A 61 -3.28 2.16 -10.11
C ARG A 61 -3.69 3.65 -10.13
N GLY A 62 -2.73 4.53 -9.89
CA GLY A 62 -2.92 5.98 -9.80
C GLY A 62 -3.42 6.50 -8.44
N ASP A 63 -3.74 5.63 -7.48
CA ASP A 63 -4.19 6.05 -6.15
C ASP A 63 -3.02 6.17 -5.15
N ALA A 64 -1.85 5.58 -5.42
CA ALA A 64 -0.68 5.70 -4.55
C ALA A 64 -0.21 7.17 -4.45
N THR A 65 -0.18 7.88 -5.58
CA THR A 65 0.21 9.30 -5.62
C THR A 65 -0.71 10.18 -4.78
N LYS A 66 -2.00 9.86 -4.69
CA LYS A 66 -2.97 10.58 -3.84
C LYS A 66 -2.60 10.47 -2.36
N ILE A 67 -2.25 9.27 -1.91
CA ILE A 67 -1.81 9.06 -0.52
C ILE A 67 -0.48 9.79 -0.26
N LEU A 68 0.46 9.69 -1.19
CA LEU A 68 1.79 10.30 -1.06
C LEU A 68 1.77 11.83 -1.15
N SER A 69 0.79 12.42 -1.83
CA SER A 69 0.69 13.86 -2.07
C SER A 69 0.63 14.73 -0.80
N TYR A 70 0.25 14.15 0.34
CA TYR A 70 0.18 14.83 1.62
C TYR A 70 1.53 14.88 2.37
N GLY A 71 2.65 14.80 1.65
CA GLY A 71 4.00 14.88 2.23
C GLY A 71 4.28 13.78 3.25
N GLY A 72 3.74 12.59 3.04
CA GLY A 72 3.91 11.44 3.93
C GLY A 72 3.17 11.51 5.27
N LYS A 73 2.30 12.51 5.51
CA LYS A 73 1.51 12.61 6.76
C LYS A 73 0.65 11.36 7.01
N ILE A 74 0.01 10.85 5.95
CA ILE A 74 -0.82 9.65 6.03
C ILE A 74 0.02 8.41 6.38
N ILE A 75 1.21 8.28 5.77
CA ILE A 75 2.15 7.20 6.07
C ILE A 75 2.53 7.27 7.55
N LYS A 76 3.01 8.43 8.04
CA LYS A 76 3.38 8.62 9.44
C LYS A 76 2.26 8.31 10.42
N PHE A 77 1.02 8.70 10.08
CA PHE A 77 -0.15 8.35 10.88
C PHE A 77 -0.31 6.83 10.97
N LEU A 78 -0.29 6.13 9.84
CA LEU A 78 -0.41 4.67 9.80
C LEU A 78 0.75 3.96 10.51
N GLU A 79 1.99 4.43 10.33
CA GLU A 79 3.17 3.95 11.07
C GLU A 79 2.96 4.08 12.58
N SER A 80 2.49 5.25 13.06
CA SER A 80 2.25 5.49 14.48
C SER A 80 1.15 4.59 15.09
N LYS A 81 0.19 4.14 14.27
CA LYS A 81 -0.91 3.29 14.71
C LYS A 81 -0.59 1.80 14.62
N THR A 82 0.24 1.41 13.65
CA THR A 82 0.53 0.00 13.36
C THR A 82 1.88 -0.46 13.90
N GLY A 83 2.79 0.47 14.20
CA GLY A 83 4.18 0.18 14.59
C GLY A 83 5.02 -0.42 13.46
N LYS A 84 4.56 -0.34 12.21
CA LYS A 84 5.21 -0.93 11.03
C LYS A 84 5.62 0.13 10.03
N ASP A 85 6.65 -0.17 9.23
CA ASP A 85 7.04 0.66 8.09
C ASP A 85 6.01 0.53 6.97
N ILE A 86 5.40 1.64 6.56
CA ILE A 86 4.30 1.61 5.60
C ILE A 86 4.83 1.80 4.17
N ARG A 87 4.46 0.87 3.27
CA ARG A 87 4.68 1.02 1.82
C ARG A 87 3.35 1.03 1.09
N ILE A 88 3.18 1.96 0.16
CA ILE A 88 1.96 2.06 -0.65
C ILE A 88 2.27 1.52 -2.04
N LEU A 89 1.63 0.43 -2.44
CA LEU A 89 1.89 -0.24 -3.71
C LEU A 89 0.65 -0.27 -4.59
N GLU A 90 0.80 0.02 -5.89
CA GLU A 90 -0.28 -0.13 -6.85
C GLU A 90 -0.45 -1.60 -7.26
N TYR A 91 -1.66 -2.15 -7.11
CA TYR A 91 -1.96 -3.52 -7.54
C TYR A 91 -1.93 -3.63 -9.08
N ASN A 92 -1.49 -4.78 -9.59
CA ASN A 92 -1.32 -5.05 -11.03
C ASN A 92 -0.45 -4.00 -11.75
N ALA A 93 0.51 -3.41 -11.03
CA ALA A 93 1.54 -2.57 -11.61
C ALA A 93 2.61 -3.40 -12.32
N GLY A 94 3.24 -2.81 -13.35
CA GLY A 94 4.44 -3.40 -13.95
C GLY A 94 5.65 -3.29 -13.01
N GLU A 95 6.68 -4.10 -13.24
CA GLU A 95 7.88 -4.20 -12.39
C GLU A 95 8.53 -2.85 -12.06
N ARG A 96 8.69 -1.97 -13.06
CA ARG A 96 9.23 -0.62 -12.85
C ARG A 96 8.42 0.17 -11.83
N LYS A 97 7.09 0.16 -11.97
CA LYS A 97 6.18 0.90 -11.10
C LYS A 97 6.15 0.29 -9.69
N PHE A 98 6.24 -1.03 -9.58
CA PHE A 98 6.41 -1.70 -8.29
C PHE A 98 7.69 -1.23 -7.56
N ILE A 99 8.82 -1.14 -8.26
CA ILE A 99 10.08 -0.64 -7.69
C ILE A 99 9.96 0.84 -7.29
N GLU A 100 9.37 1.68 -8.14
CA GLU A 100 9.11 3.10 -7.83
C GLU A 100 8.22 3.25 -6.58
N ASP A 101 7.15 2.47 -6.47
CA ASP A 101 6.26 2.48 -5.31
C ASP A 101 6.96 1.97 -4.03
N LEU A 102 7.82 0.96 -4.16
CA LEU A 102 8.58 0.40 -3.05
C LEU A 102 9.55 1.41 -2.42
N PHE A 103 10.21 2.23 -3.25
CA PHE A 103 11.18 3.22 -2.78
C PHE A 103 10.61 4.62 -2.56
N ALA A 104 9.34 4.85 -2.90
CA ALA A 104 8.69 6.13 -2.65
C ALA A 104 8.83 6.58 -1.17
N PRO A 105 9.08 7.89 -0.91
CA PRO A 105 9.11 8.99 -1.87
C PRO A 105 10.48 9.22 -2.56
N LEU A 106 11.46 8.34 -2.38
CA LEU A 106 12.76 8.49 -3.03
C LEU A 106 12.60 8.27 -4.55
N PRO A 107 13.15 9.17 -5.39
CA PRO A 107 13.11 8.98 -6.83
C PRO A 107 13.94 7.76 -7.22
N VAL A 108 13.49 7.01 -8.23
CA VAL A 108 14.31 5.94 -8.82
C VAL A 108 14.97 6.50 -10.08
N LEU A 109 16.27 6.76 -10.00
CA LEU A 109 17.06 7.33 -11.09
C LEU A 109 17.32 6.30 -12.21
N ALA A 110 17.62 5.06 -11.83
CA ALA A 110 17.86 3.98 -12.78
C ALA A 110 17.48 2.61 -12.23
N ILE A 111 17.09 1.70 -13.14
CA ILE A 111 16.85 0.28 -12.87
C ILE A 111 17.61 -0.51 -13.93
N ASN A 112 18.64 -1.24 -13.50
CA ASN A 112 19.49 -2.03 -14.38
C ASN A 112 19.29 -3.51 -14.08
N LYS A 113 19.11 -4.33 -15.12
CA LYS A 113 19.09 -5.80 -15.01
C LYS A 113 20.42 -6.36 -15.49
N ILE A 114 21.02 -7.21 -14.68
CA ILE A 114 22.30 -7.85 -14.95
C ILE A 114 22.04 -9.36 -15.05
N TRP A 115 22.29 -9.94 -16.22
CA TRP A 115 22.21 -11.38 -16.44
C TRP A 115 23.56 -12.02 -16.11
N LEU A 116 23.55 -12.95 -15.16
CA LEU A 116 24.76 -13.64 -14.72
C LEU A 116 24.97 -14.95 -15.50
N PRO A 117 26.22 -15.45 -15.59
CA PRO A 117 26.52 -16.69 -16.30
C PRO A 117 25.80 -17.93 -15.75
N ASP A 118 25.34 -17.88 -14.49
CA ASP A 118 24.54 -18.92 -13.86
C ASP A 118 23.05 -18.88 -14.25
N GLY A 119 22.66 -17.91 -15.10
CA GLY A 119 21.28 -17.72 -15.56
C GLY A 119 20.41 -16.89 -14.60
N SER A 120 20.96 -16.44 -13.46
CA SER A 120 20.24 -15.55 -12.55
C SER A 120 20.20 -14.10 -13.07
N ILE A 121 19.25 -13.31 -12.55
CA ILE A 121 19.09 -11.89 -12.89
C ILE A 121 19.23 -11.07 -11.61
N GLU A 122 20.20 -10.16 -11.57
CA GLU A 122 20.35 -9.15 -10.52
C GLU A 122 19.70 -7.84 -11.00
N THR A 123 18.77 -7.29 -10.21
CA THR A 123 18.18 -5.98 -10.46
C THR A 123 18.83 -4.94 -9.56
N ARG A 124 19.59 -4.00 -10.14
CA ARG A 124 20.22 -2.88 -9.45
C ARG A 124 19.38 -1.62 -9.58
N VAL A 125 18.97 -1.05 -8.44
CA VAL A 125 18.18 0.17 -8.36
C VAL A 125 19.07 1.30 -7.86
N ILE A 126 19.08 2.43 -8.57
CA ILE A 126 19.78 3.66 -8.18
C ILE A 126 18.71 4.67 -7.75
N LEU A 127 18.83 5.21 -6.54
CA LEU A 127 17.94 6.21 -5.93
C LEU A 127 18.53 7.61 -6.03
#